data_AF-A0A2A7ENJ0-F1
#
_entry.id   AF-A0A2A7ENJ0-F1
#
_cell.length_a   1.000
_cell.length_b   1.000
_cell.length_c   1.000
_cell.angle_alpha   90.00
_cell.angle_beta   90.00
_cell.angle_gamma   90.00
#
_symmetry.space_group_name_H-M   'P 1'
#
loop_
_entity.id
_entity.type
_entity.pdbx_description
1 polymer ?
#
loop_
_entity_poly.entity_id
_entity_poly.type
_entity_poly.pdbx_seq_one_letter_code
_entity_poly.pdbx_strand_id
1 'polypeptide(L)' 'MIEINLKSGRSLGWIFDTEQEMKKTWEQMKKVDYTKKGAIECNGTLIPYSSIEFLKIKKN' A
#
# COMPACT_ATOMS: atom_id res chain seq x y z
N MET A 1 -5.22 -9.23 -1.23
CA MET A 1 -4.14 -8.51 -0.52
C MET A 1 -3.62 -7.39 -1.41
N ILE A 2 -3.17 -6.27 -0.83
CA ILE A 2 -2.37 -5.28 -1.56
C ILE A 2 -0.90 -5.52 -1.20
N GLU A 3 -0.05 -5.72 -2.19
CA GLU A 3 1.40 -5.81 -1.97
C GLU A 3 2.05 -4.45 -2.24
N ILE A 4 2.80 -3.96 -1.26
CA ILE A 4 3.53 -2.68 -1.29
C ILE A 4 4.99 -3.02 -1.57
N ASN A 5 5.49 -2.60 -2.73
CA ASN A 5 6.89 -2.76 -3.11
C ASN A 5 7.64 -1.49 -2.75
N LEU A 6 8.70 -1.63 -1.96
CA LEU A 6 9.52 -0.53 -1.47
C LEU A 6 10.75 -0.37 -2.34
N LYS A 7 11.26 0.87 -2.45
CA LYS A 7 12.51 1.19 -3.17
C LYS A 7 13.75 0.48 -2.61
N SER A 8 13.66 -0.08 -1.40
CA SER A 8 14.71 -0.92 -0.81
C SER A 8 14.78 -2.33 -1.41
N GLY A 9 13.86 -2.70 -2.30
CA GLY A 9 13.71 -4.05 -2.85
C GLY A 9 12.89 -5.00 -1.96
N ARG A 10 12.39 -4.53 -0.80
CA ARG A 10 11.50 -5.29 0.07
C ARG A 10 10.04 -5.12 -0.35
N SER A 11 9.23 -6.16 -0.15
CA SER A 11 7.78 -6.10 -0.35
C SER A 11 7.05 -6.40 0.96
N LEU A 12 5.92 -5.72 1.19
CA LEU A 12 5.06 -5.91 2.34
C LEU A 12 3.65 -6.27 1.88
N GLY A 13 3.03 -7.26 2.53
CA GLY A 13 1.64 -7.64 2.26
C GLY A 13 0.69 -6.92 3.19
N TRP A 14 -0.17 -6.05 2.65
CA TRP A 14 -1.25 -5.40 3.38
C TRP A 14 -2.48 -6.30 3.36
N ILE A 15 -2.80 -6.83 4.54
CA ILE A 15 -3.89 -7.79 4.76
C ILE A 15 -5.15 -7.00 5.13
N PHE A 16 -6.29 -7.46 4.61
CA PHE A 16 -7.60 -6.87 4.87
C PHE A 16 -8.56 -8.00 5.22
N ASP A 17 -9.48 -7.74 6.14
CA ASP A 17 -10.48 -8.73 6.56
C ASP A 17 -11.51 -8.99 5.45
N THR A 18 -11.82 -7.95 4.64
CA THR A 18 -12.77 -8.06 3.55
C THR A 18 -12.21 -7.59 2.20
N GLU A 19 -12.74 -8.15 1.11
CA GLU A 19 -12.41 -7.70 -0.25
C GLU A 19 -12.89 -6.25 -0.50
N GLN A 20 -13.99 -5.85 0.14
CA GLN A 20 -14.55 -4.49 0.02
C GLN A 20 -13.59 -3.45 0.61
N GLU A 21 -13.01 -3.70 1.79
CA GLU A 21 -12.00 -2.82 2.38
C GLU A 21 -10.75 -2.75 1.54
N MET A 22 -10.27 -3.90 1.05
CA MET A 22 -9.12 -3.95 0.14
C MET A 22 -9.38 -3.09 -1.11
N LYS A 23 -10.55 -3.22 -1.75
CA LYS A 23 -10.90 -2.42 -2.94
C LYS A 23 -11.00 -0.93 -2.62
N LYS A 24 -11.62 -0.56 -1.49
CA LYS A 24 -11.72 0.84 -1.07
C LYS A 24 -10.34 1.46 -0.85
N THR A 25 -9.46 0.76 -0.13
CA THR A 25 -8.08 1.19 0.09
C THR A 25 -7.33 1.30 -1.24
N TRP A 26 -7.45 0.32 -2.13
CA TRP A 26 -6.82 0.37 -3.44
C TRP A 26 -7.22 1.60 -4.28
N GLU A 27 -8.52 1.89 -4.33
CA GLU A 27 -9.03 3.06 -5.06
C GLU A 27 -8.60 4.39 -4.43
N GLN A 28 -8.41 4.44 -3.11
CA GLN A 28 -7.79 5.59 -2.45
C GLN A 28 -6.32 5.73 -2.84
N MET A 29 -5.55 4.64 -2.76
CA MET A 29 -4.11 4.63 -3.07
C MET A 29 -3.79 5.00 -4.52
N LYS A 30 -4.70 4.76 -5.47
CA LYS A 30 -4.55 5.23 -6.86
C LYS A 30 -4.58 6.75 -7.00
N LYS A 31 -5.24 7.45 -6.07
CA LYS A 31 -5.40 8.91 -6.09
C LYS A 31 -4.32 9.63 -5.26
N VAL A 32 -3.51 8.87 -4.52
CA VAL A 32 -2.45 9.42 -3.68
C VAL A 32 -1.29 9.91 -4.54
N ASP A 33 -0.84 11.12 -4.26
CA ASP A 33 0.40 11.66 -4.79
C ASP A 33 1.58 11.23 -3.90
N TYR A 34 2.31 10.22 -4.35
CA TYR A 34 3.45 9.65 -3.62
C TYR A 34 4.70 10.54 -3.61
N THR A 35 4.70 11.67 -4.33
CA THR A 35 5.79 12.65 -4.31
C THR A 35 5.73 13.59 -3.11
N LYS A 36 4.57 13.66 -2.44
CA LYS A 36 4.35 14.51 -1.28
C LYS A 36 4.74 13.83 0.03
N LYS A 37 4.96 14.65 1.07
CA LYS A 37 5.13 14.16 2.45
C LYS A 37 3.84 13.46 2.89
N GLY A 38 3.95 12.20 3.29
CA GLY A 38 2.84 11.36 3.72
C GLY A 38 3.30 9.94 4.02
N ALA A 39 2.42 9.15 4.62
CA ALA A 39 2.66 7.75 4.93
C ALA A 39 1.35 6.96 4.93
N ILE A 40 1.43 5.64 4.70
CA ILE A 40 0.35 4.69 4.94
C ILE A 40 0.63 3.85 6.17
N GLU A 41 -0.41 3.47 6.90
CA GLU A 41 -0.30 2.46 7.93
C GLU A 41 -0.70 1.10 7.37
N CYS A 42 0.26 0.18 7.30
CA CYS A 42 0.08 -1.19 6.81
C CYS A 42 0.34 -2.16 7.95
N ASN A 43 -0.70 -2.87 8.42
CA ASN A 43 -0.64 -3.85 9.51
C ASN A 43 0.11 -3.33 10.75
N GLY A 44 -0.17 -2.08 11.18
CA GLY A 44 0.50 -1.44 12.32
C GLY A 44 1.91 -0.89 12.03
N THR A 45 2.39 -0.97 10.78
CA THR A 45 3.66 -0.36 10.36
C THR A 45 3.40 0.89 9.52
N LEU A 46 3.98 2.02 9.93
CA LEU A 46 3.92 3.26 9.17
C LEU A 46 4.98 3.27 8.04
N ILE A 47 4.53 3.38 6.79
CA ILE A 47 5.37 3.35 5.59
C ILE A 47 5.29 4.73 4.90
N PRO A 48 6.40 5.49 4.85
CA PRO A 48 6.45 6.76 4.11
C PRO A 48 6.20 6.57 2.62
N TYR A 49 5.46 7.48 1.99
CA TYR A 49 5.20 7.46 0.55
C TYR A 49 6.49 7.47 -0.27
N SER A 50 7.49 8.24 0.18
CA SER A 50 8.80 8.34 -0.47
C SER A 50 9.54 7.00 -0.56
N SER A 51 9.22 6.05 0.31
CA SER A 51 9.81 4.72 0.36
C SER A 51 9.10 3.70 -0.53
N ILE A 52 7.89 4.02 -1.00
CA ILE A 52 7.09 3.16 -1.88
C ILE A 52 7.57 3.34 -3.32
N GLU A 53 7.79 2.23 -4.01
CA GLU A 53 8.11 2.20 -5.44
C GLU A 53 6.83 2.03 -6.26
N PHE A 54 6.03 1.01 -5.94
CA PHE A 54 4.70 0.79 -6.52
C PHE A 54 3.87 -0.15 -5.64
N LEU A 55 2.55 -0.19 -5.88
CA LEU A 55 1.64 -1.12 -5.23
C LEU A 55 1.02 -2.05 -6.29
N LYS A 56 0.65 -3.26 -5.89
CA LYS A 56 -0.07 -4.21 -6.75
C LYS A 56 -1.14 -4.97 -5.98
N ILE A 57 -2.27 -5.26 -6.61
CA ILE A 57 -3.24 -6.22 -6.07
C ILE A 57 -2.71 -7.62 -6.33
N LYS A 58 -2.62 -8.43 -5.28
CA LYS A 58 -2.53 -9.90 -5.40
C LYS A 58 -3.89 -10.50 -5.11
N LYS A 59 -4.44 -11.21 -6.09
CA LYS A 59 -5.46 -12.21 -5.86
C LYS A 59 -4.75 -13.41 -5.23
N ASN A 60 -5.21 -13.82 -4.05
CA ASN A 60 -4.86 -15.15 -3.56
C ASN A 60 -5.54 -16.19 -4.44
#